data_AF-A0A6P1KE59-F1
#
_entry.id   AF-A0A6P1KE59-F1
#
_cell.length_a   1.000
_cell.length_b   1.000
_cell.length_c   1.000
_cell.angle_alpha   90.00
_cell.angle_beta   90.00
_cell.angle_gamma   90.00
#
_symmetry.space_group_name_H-M   'P 1'
#
loop_
_entity.id
_entity.type
_entity.pdbx_description
1 polymer ?
#
loop_
_entity_poly.entity_id
_entity_poly.type
_entity_poly.pdbx_seq_one_letter_code
_entity_poly.pdbx_strand_id
1 'polypeptide(L)'
;MKRAMNLPTFQQLLPHKLLRHKLLPHKIDSMLQQPLVKILLQITLIGVVWGAADILKELFNLPMSSGIVGLFLMLGLLLTGVIKLNWVNVGAKFILGELVLLFIPLMMSITQYQQLFFAKGWQLMITIVVSTALVMLSSAITFMLGNRVKRALYRRTHHAHQ
;
A
#
# COMPACT_ATOMS: atom_id res chain seq x y z
N MET A 1 -54.55 -45.90 -11.55
CA MET A 1 -54.52 -45.27 -10.22
C MET A 1 -54.03 -43.83 -10.34
N LYS A 2 -54.99 -42.90 -10.41
CA LYS A 2 -54.77 -41.45 -10.26
C LYS A 2 -54.27 -41.19 -8.84
N ARG A 3 -53.19 -40.41 -8.69
CA ARG A 3 -53.29 -39.13 -8.00
C ARG A 3 -52.05 -38.30 -8.29
N ALA A 4 -52.32 -37.11 -8.79
CA ALA A 4 -51.39 -36.03 -8.98
C ALA A 4 -50.38 -35.99 -7.82
N MET A 5 -49.11 -36.13 -8.16
CA MET A 5 -48.00 -35.71 -7.32
C MET A 5 -48.24 -34.22 -7.04
N ASN A 6 -48.68 -33.92 -5.82
CA ASN A 6 -49.02 -32.56 -5.41
C ASN A 6 -47.78 -31.67 -5.57
N LEU A 7 -47.69 -30.96 -6.70
CA LEU A 7 -46.77 -29.84 -6.89
C LEU A 7 -46.85 -28.76 -5.78
N PRO A 8 -47.95 -28.56 -5.02
CA PRO A 8 -47.91 -27.64 -3.87
C PRO A 8 -47.05 -28.12 -2.68
N THR A 9 -46.75 -29.42 -2.55
CA THR A 9 -46.00 -29.94 -1.40
C THR A 9 -44.49 -29.63 -1.48
N PHE A 10 -43.91 -29.57 -2.69
CA PHE A 10 -42.51 -29.15 -2.87
C PHE A 10 -42.29 -27.65 -2.63
N GLN A 11 -43.33 -26.84 -2.85
CA GLN A 11 -43.30 -25.41 -2.58
C GLN A 11 -43.38 -25.09 -1.08
N GLN A 12 -43.86 -26.04 -0.27
CA GLN A 12 -43.93 -25.96 1.18
C GLN A 12 -42.66 -26.48 1.89
N LEU A 13 -41.88 -27.33 1.20
CA LEU A 13 -40.56 -27.80 1.66
C LEU A 13 -39.42 -26.86 1.27
N LEU A 14 -39.64 -25.95 0.31
CA LEU A 14 -38.67 -24.89 0.03
C LEU A 14 -38.86 -23.77 1.07
N PRO A 15 -37.89 -23.52 1.96
CA PRO A 15 -37.99 -22.42 2.90
C PRO A 15 -38.04 -21.12 2.10
N HIS A 16 -39.23 -20.51 2.04
CA HIS A 16 -39.47 -19.17 1.46
C HIS A 16 -38.56 -18.07 2.06
N LYS A 17 -37.78 -18.40 3.09
CA LYS A 17 -36.78 -17.58 3.77
C LYS A 17 -35.34 -17.70 3.25
N LEU A 18 -35.01 -18.68 2.40
CA LEU A 18 -33.66 -18.80 1.84
C LEU A 18 -33.45 -18.01 0.54
N LEU A 19 -34.52 -17.49 -0.07
CA LEU A 19 -34.44 -16.79 -1.36
C LEU A 19 -34.48 -15.25 -1.29
N ARG A 20 -34.60 -14.61 -0.12
CA ARG A 20 -34.94 -13.17 -0.12
C ARG A 20 -34.28 -12.22 0.89
N HIS A 21 -33.24 -12.58 1.64
CA HIS A 21 -32.74 -11.62 2.64
C HIS A 21 -31.25 -11.62 3.05
N LYS A 22 -30.36 -12.32 2.35
CA LYS A 22 -28.89 -12.19 2.53
C LYS A 22 -28.20 -12.74 1.28
N LEU A 23 -27.37 -12.05 0.52
CA LEU A 23 -26.93 -10.67 0.52
C LEU A 23 -26.73 -10.33 -0.96
N LEU A 24 -27.58 -9.45 -1.51
CA LEU A 24 -27.08 -8.57 -2.56
C LEU A 24 -25.83 -7.90 -2.01
N PRO A 25 -24.78 -7.68 -2.83
CA PRO A 25 -23.55 -7.06 -2.41
C PRO A 25 -23.83 -5.59 -2.12
N HIS A 26 -24.39 -5.29 -0.94
CA HIS A 26 -24.67 -3.94 -0.43
C HIS A 26 -23.38 -3.23 0.02
N LYS A 27 -22.25 -3.62 -0.56
CA LYS A 27 -20.93 -3.04 -0.39
C LYS A 27 -20.23 -2.84 -1.73
N ILE A 28 -20.98 -2.71 -2.83
CA ILE A 28 -20.43 -2.26 -4.10
C ILE A 28 -20.65 -0.75 -4.29
N ASP A 29 -21.68 -0.15 -3.68
CA ASP A 29 -22.03 1.24 -4.04
C ASP A 29 -21.68 2.30 -2.99
N SER A 30 -21.10 1.93 -1.84
CA SER A 30 -20.61 2.93 -0.87
C SER A 30 -19.27 3.56 -1.29
N MET A 31 -18.53 2.95 -2.24
CA MET A 31 -17.34 3.55 -2.85
C MET A 31 -17.67 4.42 -4.07
N LEU A 32 -18.87 4.24 -4.67
CA LEU A 32 -19.32 4.92 -5.90
C LEU A 32 -20.09 6.22 -5.61
N GLN A 33 -20.40 6.52 -4.33
CA GLN A 33 -21.07 7.76 -3.92
C GLN A 33 -20.15 8.86 -3.39
N GLN A 34 -18.83 8.65 -3.36
CA GLN A 34 -17.91 9.80 -3.36
C GLN A 34 -18.09 10.44 -4.74
N PRO A 35 -18.51 11.72 -4.87
CA PRO A 35 -18.56 12.34 -6.19
C PRO A 35 -17.18 12.16 -6.79
N LEU A 36 -17.08 11.60 -8.00
CA LEU A 36 -15.81 11.43 -8.72
C LEU A 36 -14.97 12.72 -8.67
N VAL A 37 -15.66 13.86 -8.63
CA VAL A 37 -15.13 15.21 -8.34
C VAL A 37 -14.27 15.28 -7.08
N LYS A 38 -14.70 14.71 -5.94
CA LYS A 38 -13.88 14.63 -4.71
C LYS A 38 -12.61 13.83 -4.97
N ILE A 39 -12.70 12.64 -5.57
CA ILE A 39 -11.52 11.80 -5.85
C ILE A 39 -10.56 12.56 -6.77
N LEU A 40 -11.06 13.16 -7.84
CA LEU A 40 -10.29 14.00 -8.76
C LEU A 40 -9.60 15.13 -8.00
N LEU A 41 -10.32 15.84 -7.14
CA LEU A 41 -9.77 16.92 -6.33
C LEU A 41 -8.66 16.44 -5.38
N GLN A 42 -8.83 15.27 -4.74
CA GLN A 42 -7.78 14.68 -3.89
C GLN A 42 -6.54 14.33 -4.72
N ILE A 43 -6.72 13.76 -5.91
CA ILE A 43 -5.63 13.42 -6.83
C ILE A 43 -4.91 14.69 -7.31
N THR A 44 -5.66 15.73 -7.69
CA THR A 44 -5.09 17.03 -8.06
C THR A 44 -4.31 17.63 -6.89
N LEU A 45 -4.81 17.54 -5.66
CA LEU A 45 -4.11 18.01 -4.47
C LEU A 45 -2.78 17.25 -4.28
N ILE A 46 -2.77 15.91 -4.42
CA ILE A 46 -1.53 15.11 -4.41
C ILE A 46 -0.57 15.58 -5.50
N GLY A 47 -1.07 15.82 -6.71
CA GLY A 47 -0.27 16.30 -7.84
C GLY A 47 0.32 17.69 -7.62
N VAL A 48 -0.43 18.61 -7.02
CA VAL A 48 0.06 19.96 -6.66
C VAL A 48 1.17 19.89 -5.63
N VAL A 49 1.02 19.05 -4.60
CA VAL A 49 2.09 18.83 -3.60
C VAL A 49 3.34 18.24 -4.27
N TRP A 50 3.17 17.31 -5.21
CA TRP A 50 4.29 16.77 -5.97
C TRP A 50 4.98 17.81 -6.85
N GLY A 51 4.21 18.67 -7.55
CA GLY A 51 4.77 19.78 -8.33
C GLY A 51 5.51 20.80 -7.47
N ALA A 52 4.99 21.13 -6.29
CA ALA A 52 5.68 21.98 -5.32
C ALA A 52 7.00 21.34 -4.84
N ALA A 53 7.02 20.01 -4.65
CA ALA A 53 8.22 19.28 -4.29
C ALA A 53 9.25 19.25 -5.43
N ASP A 54 8.81 19.22 -6.69
CA ASP A 54 9.68 19.27 -7.86
C ASP A 54 10.37 20.64 -7.98
N ILE A 55 9.60 21.73 -7.86
CA ILE A 55 10.13 23.11 -7.83
C ILE A 55 11.12 23.27 -6.66
N LEU A 56 10.76 22.76 -5.48
CA LEU A 56 11.63 22.86 -4.31
C LEU A 56 12.92 22.06 -4.48
N LYS A 57 12.84 20.88 -5.10
CA LYS A 57 14.01 20.07 -5.43
C LYS A 57 14.92 20.80 -6.42
N GLU A 58 14.34 21.40 -7.46
CA GLU A 58 15.08 22.14 -8.49
C GLU A 58 15.78 23.36 -7.89
N LEU A 59 15.10 24.08 -6.99
CA LEU A 59 15.67 25.22 -6.27
C LEU A 59 16.83 24.81 -5.34
N PHE A 60 16.71 23.67 -4.65
CA PHE A 60 17.74 23.15 -3.76
C PHE A 60 18.81 22.28 -4.45
N ASN A 61 18.70 22.03 -5.76
CA ASN A 61 19.59 21.15 -6.52
C ASN A 61 19.81 19.77 -5.86
N LEU A 62 18.75 19.21 -5.25
CA LEU A 62 18.87 17.93 -4.57
C LEU A 62 18.93 16.77 -5.58
N PRO A 63 19.91 15.85 -5.50
CA PRO A 63 20.03 14.69 -6.39
C PRO A 63 18.96 13.61 -6.17
N MET A 64 17.92 13.89 -5.38
CA MET A 64 16.90 12.93 -4.97
C MET A 64 15.74 12.89 -5.97
N SER A 65 15.02 11.76 -6.06
CA SER A 65 13.76 11.71 -6.81
C SER A 65 12.73 12.66 -6.20
N SER A 66 11.99 13.39 -7.03
CA SER A 66 10.94 14.31 -6.61
C SER A 66 9.84 13.60 -5.79
N GLY A 67 9.66 12.28 -5.98
CA GLY A 67 8.76 11.47 -5.16
C GLY A 67 9.19 11.37 -3.69
N ILE A 68 10.48 11.32 -3.40
CA ILE A 68 11.00 11.28 -2.01
C ILE A 68 10.79 12.65 -1.36
N VAL A 69 11.12 13.73 -2.07
CA VAL A 69 10.91 15.10 -1.60
C VAL A 69 9.43 15.37 -1.35
N GLY A 70 8.57 14.93 -2.28
CA GLY A 70 7.11 15.02 -2.15
C GLY A 70 6.58 14.24 -0.95
N LEU A 71 7.16 13.08 -0.63
CA LEU A 71 6.80 12.33 0.57
C LEU A 71 7.13 13.10 1.86
N PHE A 72 8.32 13.69 1.96
CA PHE A 72 8.68 14.52 3.12
C PHE A 72 7.84 15.78 3.22
N LEU A 73 7.55 16.43 2.09
CA LEU A 73 6.71 17.62 2.04
C LEU A 73 5.28 17.30 2.49
N MET A 74 4.67 16.26 1.92
CA MET A 74 3.35 15.77 2.28
C MET A 74 3.27 15.39 3.76
N LEU A 75 4.31 14.70 4.26
CA LEU A 75 4.43 14.35 5.69
C LEU A 75 4.46 15.62 6.54
N GLY A 76 5.26 16.63 6.18
CA GLY A 76 5.29 17.92 6.86
C GLY A 76 3.93 18.62 6.88
N LEU A 77 3.20 18.62 5.76
CA LEU A 77 1.84 19.20 5.66
C LEU A 77 0.80 18.42 6.49
N LEU A 78 0.97 17.10 6.63
CA LEU A 78 0.15 16.28 7.51
C LEU A 78 0.44 16.54 8.99
N LEU A 79 1.72 16.66 9.37
CA LEU A 79 2.15 16.92 10.75
C LEU A 79 1.72 18.31 11.22
N THR A 80 1.79 19.31 10.35
CA THR A 80 1.31 20.67 10.62
C THR A 80 -0.22 20.78 10.63
N GLY A 81 -0.94 19.73 10.22
CA GLY A 81 -2.41 19.68 10.21
C GLY A 81 -3.07 20.53 9.12
N VAL A 82 -2.28 21.16 8.23
CA VAL A 82 -2.77 21.90 7.06
C VAL A 82 -3.56 20.98 6.14
N ILE A 83 -3.05 19.77 5.92
CA ILE A 83 -3.73 18.71 5.18
C ILE A 83 -4.13 17.59 6.13
N LYS A 84 -5.44 17.35 6.28
CA LYS A 84 -5.94 16.18 7.04
C LYS A 84 -5.80 14.92 6.19
N LEU A 85 -5.37 13.81 6.80
CA LEU A 85 -5.23 12.51 6.12
C LEU A 85 -6.51 12.10 5.35
N ASN A 86 -7.70 12.44 5.87
CA ASN A 86 -8.97 12.11 5.25
C ASN A 86 -9.20 12.78 3.88
N TRP A 87 -8.49 13.87 3.59
CA TRP A 87 -8.57 14.61 2.32
C TRP A 87 -7.77 13.99 1.19
N VAL A 88 -6.95 12.97 1.49
CA VAL A 88 -6.02 12.37 0.53
C VAL A 88 -6.22 10.86 0.46
N ASN A 89 -6.67 10.25 1.55
CA ASN A 89 -6.80 8.81 1.70
C ASN A 89 -7.60 8.13 0.57
N VAL A 90 -8.68 8.76 0.09
CA VAL A 90 -9.53 8.15 -0.95
C VAL A 90 -8.84 8.22 -2.31
N GLY A 91 -8.30 9.39 -2.69
CA GLY A 91 -7.56 9.58 -3.94
C GLY A 91 -6.27 8.75 -4.01
N ALA A 92 -5.52 8.67 -2.91
CA ALA A 92 -4.31 7.86 -2.81
C ALA A 92 -4.61 6.36 -2.96
N LYS A 93 -5.67 5.85 -2.33
CA LYS A 93 -6.10 4.45 -2.48
C LYS A 93 -6.55 4.14 -3.90
N PHE A 94 -7.20 5.09 -4.57
CA PHE A 94 -7.59 4.95 -5.96
C PHE A 94 -6.36 4.82 -6.88
N ILE A 95 -5.41 5.76 -6.79
CA ILE A 95 -4.15 5.69 -7.55
C ILE A 95 -3.41 4.40 -7.24
N LEU A 96 -3.34 3.98 -5.97
CA LEU A 96 -2.67 2.75 -5.56
C LEU A 96 -3.30 1.50 -6.18
N GLY A 97 -4.62 1.50 -6.38
CA GLY A 97 -5.30 0.46 -7.16
C GLY A 97 -4.92 0.50 -8.64
N GLU A 98 -4.88 1.69 -9.22
CA GLU A 98 -4.49 1.90 -10.62
C GLU A 98 -3.00 1.62 -10.90
N LEU A 99 -2.13 1.72 -9.88
CA LEU A 99 -0.72 1.31 -9.99
C LEU A 99 -0.60 -0.16 -10.43
N VAL A 100 -1.56 -1.03 -10.06
CA VAL A 100 -1.62 -2.41 -10.54
C VAL A 100 -1.86 -2.47 -12.06
N LEU A 101 -2.78 -1.65 -12.56
CA LEU A 101 -3.02 -1.49 -14.00
C LEU A 101 -1.80 -0.91 -14.73
N LEU A 102 -1.11 0.05 -14.12
CA LEU A 102 0.11 0.65 -14.66
C LEU A 102 1.29 -0.34 -14.69
N PHE A 103 1.29 -1.39 -13.85
CA PHE A 103 2.30 -2.45 -13.95
C PHE A 103 2.18 -3.29 -15.23
N ILE A 104 0.99 -3.39 -15.84
CA ILE A 104 0.80 -4.17 -17.07
C ILE A 104 1.68 -3.64 -18.23
N PRO A 105 1.62 -2.36 -18.62
CA PRO A 105 2.51 -1.82 -19.65
C PRO A 105 3.97 -1.77 -19.21
N LEU A 106 4.25 -1.51 -17.93
CA LEU A 106 5.62 -1.55 -17.41
C LEU A 106 6.27 -2.93 -17.60
N MET A 107 5.54 -4.01 -17.33
CA MET A 107 6.04 -5.38 -17.56
C MET A 107 6.21 -5.70 -19.04
N MET A 108 5.29 -5.24 -19.90
CA MET A 108 5.44 -5.38 -21.36
C MET A 108 6.69 -4.67 -21.89
N SER A 109 7.09 -3.54 -21.30
CA SER A 109 8.32 -2.85 -21.69
C SER A 109 9.58 -3.66 -21.35
N ILE A 110 9.54 -4.43 -20.25
CA ILE A 110 10.67 -5.25 -19.80
C ILE A 110 10.88 -6.46 -20.71
N THR A 111 9.82 -7.04 -21.28
CA THR A 111 9.95 -8.25 -22.12
C THR A 111 10.79 -8.02 -23.38
N GLN A 112 10.81 -6.80 -23.91
CA GLN A 112 11.66 -6.41 -25.05
C GLN A 112 13.17 -6.56 -24.77
N TYR A 113 13.59 -6.50 -23.51
CA TYR A 113 15.00 -6.58 -23.09
C TYR A 113 15.36 -7.94 -22.46
N GLN A 114 14.53 -8.97 -22.64
CA GLN A 114 14.71 -10.29 -22.03
C GLN A 114 16.09 -10.91 -22.30
N GLN A 115 16.64 -10.78 -23.50
CA GLN A 115 17.95 -11.34 -23.84
C GLN A 115 19.08 -10.73 -23.01
N LEU A 116 19.03 -9.43 -22.74
CA LEU A 116 20.00 -8.74 -21.88
C LEU A 116 19.82 -9.15 -20.42
N PHE A 117 18.56 -9.37 -20.01
CA PHE A 117 18.20 -9.88 -18.69
C PHE A 117 18.67 -11.32 -18.47
N PHE A 118 18.70 -12.20 -19.48
CA PHE A 118 19.29 -13.53 -19.31
C PHE A 118 20.82 -13.46 -19.16
N ALA A 119 21.48 -12.59 -19.92
CA ALA A 119 22.93 -12.43 -19.85
C ALA A 119 23.42 -11.78 -18.54
N LYS A 120 22.64 -10.86 -17.94
CA LYS A 120 23.02 -10.13 -16.72
C LYS A 120 22.15 -10.41 -15.50
N GLY A 121 21.06 -11.15 -15.65
CA GLY A 121 20.07 -11.41 -14.60
C GLY A 121 20.62 -12.26 -13.46
N TRP A 122 21.56 -13.15 -13.75
CA TRP A 122 22.26 -13.89 -12.70
C TRP A 122 23.04 -12.97 -11.75
N GLN A 123 23.72 -11.96 -12.30
CA GLN A 123 24.44 -10.96 -11.50
C GLN A 123 23.47 -10.10 -10.68
N LEU A 124 22.31 -9.74 -11.25
CA LEU A 124 21.24 -9.03 -10.53
C LEU A 124 20.69 -9.88 -9.37
N MET A 125 20.39 -11.15 -9.61
CA MET A 125 19.85 -12.06 -8.59
C MET A 125 20.81 -12.22 -7.41
N ILE A 126 22.09 -12.46 -7.68
CA ILE A 126 23.12 -12.51 -6.63
C ILE A 126 23.19 -11.18 -5.88
N THR A 127 23.20 -10.05 -6.59
CA THR A 127 23.29 -8.72 -5.97
C THR A 127 22.10 -8.45 -5.04
N ILE A 128 20.88 -8.82 -5.44
CA ILE A 128 19.68 -8.66 -4.62
C ILE A 128 19.75 -9.53 -3.37
N VAL A 129 20.12 -10.81 -3.50
CA VAL A 129 20.22 -11.73 -2.36
C VAL A 129 21.30 -11.27 -1.39
N VAL A 130 22.49 -10.94 -1.90
CA VAL A 130 23.62 -10.50 -1.08
C VAL A 130 23.32 -9.18 -0.40
N SER A 131 22.78 -8.18 -1.12
CA SER A 131 22.41 -6.89 -0.52
C SER A 131 21.33 -7.05 0.56
N THR A 132 20.32 -7.89 0.32
CA THR A 132 19.27 -8.16 1.31
C THR A 132 19.83 -8.86 2.55
N ALA A 133 20.68 -9.87 2.36
CA ALA A 133 21.35 -10.55 3.47
C ALA A 133 22.22 -9.58 4.26
N LEU A 134 22.96 -8.70 3.58
CA LEU A 134 23.85 -7.72 4.21
C LEU A 134 23.06 -6.66 5.00
N VAL A 135 21.93 -6.19 4.48
CA VAL A 135 21.00 -5.29 5.19
C VAL A 135 20.40 -5.98 6.43
N MET A 136 19.95 -7.23 6.31
CA MET A 136 19.43 -8.00 7.45
C MET A 136 20.50 -8.23 8.52
N LEU A 137 21.73 -8.60 8.13
CA LEU A 137 22.85 -8.78 9.04
C LEU A 137 23.23 -7.47 9.73
N SER A 138 23.31 -6.36 8.99
CA SER A 138 23.59 -5.04 9.55
C SER A 138 22.56 -4.63 10.61
N SER A 139 21.27 -4.81 10.30
CA SER A 139 20.17 -4.55 11.24
C SER A 139 20.24 -5.47 12.48
N ALA A 140 20.51 -6.76 12.28
CA ALA A 140 20.64 -7.74 13.37
C ALA A 140 21.83 -7.43 14.29
N ILE A 141 22.99 -7.08 13.72
CA ILE A 141 24.19 -6.68 14.47
C ILE A 141 23.89 -5.41 15.26
N THR A 142 23.30 -4.39 14.62
CA THR A 142 22.90 -3.13 15.28
C THR A 142 21.98 -3.41 16.48
N PHE A 143 20.95 -4.25 16.28
CA PHE A 143 20.04 -4.64 17.35
C PHE A 143 20.75 -5.44 18.46
N MET A 144 21.66 -6.35 18.10
CA MET A 144 22.39 -7.17 19.06
C MET A 144 23.36 -6.34 19.92
N LEU A 145 24.08 -5.39 19.32
CA LEU A 145 24.90 -4.42 20.05
C LEU A 145 24.04 -3.53 20.94
N GLY A 146 22.96 -2.95 20.39
CA GLY A 146 22.02 -2.13 21.16
C GLY A 146 21.47 -2.88 22.38
N ASN A 147 21.10 -4.15 22.21
CA ASN A 147 20.58 -4.97 23.30
C ASN A 147 21.67 -5.42 24.28
N ARG A 148 22.93 -5.59 23.85
CA ARG A 148 24.06 -5.83 24.77
C ARG A 148 24.37 -4.59 25.62
N VAL A 149 24.38 -3.40 25.02
CA VAL A 149 24.59 -2.12 25.73
C VAL A 149 23.45 -1.84 26.70
N LYS A 150 22.19 -2.06 26.29
CA LYS A 150 21.03 -1.89 27.15
C LYS A 150 21.05 -2.86 28.35
N ARG A 151 21.50 -4.11 28.15
CA ARG A 151 21.73 -5.10 29.22
C ARG A 151 22.89 -4.74 30.15
N ALA A 152 23.91 -4.03 29.67
CA ALA A 152 25.00 -3.53 30.51
C ALA A 152 24.54 -2.35 31.39
N LEU A 153 23.69 -1.46 30.86
CA LEU A 153 23.13 -0.32 31.59
C LEU A 153 22.07 -0.74 32.62
N TYR A 154 21.19 -1.69 32.29
CA TYR A 154 20.14 -2.16 33.21
C TYR A 154 20.70 -2.81 34.49
N ARG A 155 21.90 -3.43 34.43
CA ARG A 155 22.59 -3.98 35.60
C ARG A 155 23.15 -2.92 36.55
N ARG A 156 23.37 -1.68 36.10
CA ARG A 156 23.88 -0.60 36.98
C ARG A 156 22.75 0.11 37.74
N THR A 157 21.56 0.20 37.17
CA THR A 157 20.45 0.94 37.79
C THR A 157 19.77 0.17 38.93
N HIS A 158 19.82 -1.17 38.94
CA HIS A 158 19.26 -1.99 40.02
C HIS A 158 20.11 -2.00 41.31
N HIS A 159 21.38 -1.59 41.26
CA HIS A 159 22.23 -1.46 42.46
C HIS A 159 22.15 -0.08 43.14
N ALA A 160 21.36 0.86 42.61
CA ALA A 160 21.22 2.21 43.16
C ALA A 160 19.99 2.37 44.10
N HIS A 161 19.23 1.29 44.36
CA HIS A 161 18.01 1.30 45.17
C HIS A 161 18.02 0.28 46.34
N GLN A 162 19.19 -0.27 46.70
CA GLN A 162 19.41 -1.00 47.95
C GLN A 162 20.40 -0.22 48.81
#